data_AF-A0A819N8A5-F1
#
_entry.id   AF-A0A819N8A5-F1
#
_cell.length_a   1.000
_cell.length_b   1.000
_cell.length_c   1.000
_cell.angle_alpha   90.00
_cell.angle_beta   90.00
_cell.angle_gamma   90.00
#
_symmetry.space_group_name_H-M   'P 1'
#
loop_
_entity.id
_entity.type
_entity.pdbx_description
1 polymer ?
#
loop_
_entity_poly.entity_id
_entity_poly.type
_entity_poly.pdbx_seq_one_letter_code
_entity_poly.pdbx_strand_id
1 'polypeptide(L)'
;MSDKEPLLKKHNKLLDDNDSDNENKSFSEWRQYFNQQKTDAKNKKLNDEINQTTKDIPVGVLQLYRFADRIDILLIILGLCFMLGHVVGVLANVILFGQITGLFATTSFAVDCNNQYQNLESTIINNTVCPLGIDLNPLNYDRLHKLCHYDNKSISSTLSPLTPLFHDNVMHLVYWFFGFSILVFLCCSIEYFCWTVATKRQTSRMSVLLFQSIIQR
;
A
#
# COMPACT_ATOMS: atom_id res chain seq x y z
N MET A 1 5.51 80.20 -11.55
CA MET A 1 4.67 79.76 -12.68
C MET A 1 5.49 78.78 -13.52
N SER A 2 5.53 77.52 -13.12
CA SER A 2 5.87 76.37 -13.97
C SER A 2 5.69 75.10 -13.14
N ASP A 3 4.70 74.29 -13.54
CA ASP A 3 4.39 72.95 -13.05
C ASP A 3 5.48 71.94 -13.38
N LYS A 4 5.79 71.04 -12.45
CA LYS A 4 6.24 69.66 -12.73
C LYS A 4 5.82 68.73 -11.58
N GLU A 5 4.78 67.93 -11.85
CA GLU A 5 4.56 66.51 -11.52
C GLU A 5 4.89 65.93 -10.11
N PRO A 6 4.09 64.96 -9.60
CA PRO A 6 4.13 63.59 -10.18
C PRO A 6 2.77 62.88 -10.33
N LEU A 7 2.41 62.60 -11.59
CA LEU A 7 1.40 61.62 -12.01
C LEU A 7 1.97 60.19 -11.97
N LEU A 8 2.51 59.77 -10.83
CA LEU A 8 3.13 58.44 -10.70
C LEU A 8 2.54 57.58 -9.57
N LYS A 9 1.32 57.91 -9.11
CA LYS A 9 0.61 57.14 -8.09
C LYS A 9 -0.76 56.58 -8.47
N LYS A 10 -1.30 56.95 -9.64
CA LYS A 10 -2.66 56.53 -10.03
C LYS A 10 -2.71 55.34 -10.99
N HIS A 11 -1.58 54.93 -11.58
CA HIS A 11 -1.58 53.84 -12.56
C HIS A 11 -1.37 52.44 -11.97
N ASN A 12 -0.89 52.32 -10.72
CA ASN A 12 -0.64 51.03 -10.06
C ASN A 12 -1.79 50.56 -9.15
N LYS A 13 -2.99 51.15 -9.25
CA LYS A 13 -4.16 50.71 -8.48
C LYS A 13 -5.34 50.25 -9.36
N LEU A 14 -5.17 50.24 -10.67
CA LEU A 14 -6.22 49.82 -11.63
C LEU A 14 -5.85 48.54 -12.39
N LEU A 15 -4.70 47.94 -12.09
CA LEU A 15 -4.24 46.69 -12.70
C LEU A 15 -4.38 45.47 -11.77
N ASP A 16 -4.65 45.65 -10.48
CA ASP A 16 -4.79 44.52 -9.53
C ASP A 16 -6.24 44.05 -9.32
N ASP A 17 -7.25 44.84 -9.70
CA ASP A 17 -8.66 44.49 -9.44
C ASP A 17 -9.35 43.73 -10.60
N ASN A 18 -8.73 43.65 -11.79
CA ASN A 18 -9.36 43.01 -12.97
C ASN A 18 -8.98 41.54 -13.17
N ASP A 19 -7.95 41.02 -12.48
CA ASP A 19 -7.48 39.64 -12.68
C ASP A 19 -8.21 38.64 -11.78
N SER A 20 -8.61 39.06 -10.57
CA SER A 20 -9.26 38.18 -9.59
C SER A 20 -10.72 37.85 -9.91
N ASP A 21 -11.47 38.75 -10.56
CA ASP A 21 -12.86 38.51 -10.94
C ASP A 21 -13.00 37.56 -12.14
N ASN A 22 -12.00 37.51 -13.03
CA ASN A 22 -12.03 36.66 -14.22
C ASN A 22 -11.69 35.20 -13.89
N GLU A 23 -10.76 34.96 -12.96
CA GLU A 23 -10.46 33.61 -12.46
C GLU A 23 -11.63 32.99 -11.68
N ASN A 24 -12.33 33.79 -10.87
CA ASN A 24 -13.49 33.33 -10.10
C ASN A 24 -14.66 32.92 -11.00
N LYS A 25 -14.88 33.64 -12.10
CA LYS A 25 -15.91 33.30 -13.08
C LYS A 25 -15.58 31.99 -13.80
N SER A 26 -14.34 31.85 -14.27
CA SER A 26 -13.83 30.62 -14.90
C SER A 26 -13.99 29.41 -13.98
N PHE A 27 -13.60 29.53 -12.70
CA PHE A 27 -13.68 28.42 -11.75
C PHE A 27 -15.13 27.97 -11.45
N SER A 28 -16.10 28.89 -11.48
CA SER A 28 -17.52 28.58 -11.27
C SER A 28 -18.15 27.81 -12.44
N GLU A 29 -17.76 28.15 -13.68
CA GLU A 29 -18.22 27.46 -14.90
C GLU A 29 -17.64 26.05 -14.97
N TRP A 30 -16.34 25.87 -14.70
CA TRP A 30 -15.72 24.55 -14.60
C TRP A 30 -16.42 23.66 -13.57
N ARG A 31 -16.80 24.22 -12.41
CA ARG A 31 -17.49 23.46 -11.37
C ARG A 31 -18.88 22.98 -11.81
N GLN A 32 -19.59 23.75 -12.62
CA GLN A 32 -20.87 23.33 -13.21
C GLN A 32 -20.67 22.24 -14.27
N TYR A 33 -19.67 22.36 -15.15
CA TYR A 33 -19.32 21.32 -16.12
C TYR A 33 -18.94 19.99 -15.46
N PHE A 34 -18.17 20.01 -14.37
CA PHE A 34 -17.81 18.80 -13.63
C PHE A 34 -19.02 18.15 -12.94
N ASN A 35 -19.92 18.95 -12.37
CA ASN A 35 -21.13 18.43 -11.74
C ASN A 35 -22.10 17.82 -12.76
N GLN A 36 -22.22 18.43 -13.94
CA GLN A 36 -23.08 17.92 -15.02
C GLN A 36 -22.54 16.62 -15.61
N GLN A 37 -21.22 16.50 -15.84
CA GLN A 37 -20.61 15.23 -16.25
C GLN A 37 -20.79 14.13 -15.20
N LYS A 38 -20.75 14.48 -13.91
CA LYS A 38 -20.97 13.51 -12.81
C LYS A 38 -22.40 13.01 -12.76
N THR A 39 -23.40 13.87 -13.03
CA THR A 39 -24.81 13.46 -13.11
C THR A 39 -25.10 12.63 -14.35
N ASP A 40 -24.51 12.97 -15.50
CA ASP A 40 -24.73 12.25 -16.75
C ASP A 40 -24.07 10.86 -16.73
N ALA A 41 -22.87 10.75 -16.15
CA ALA A 41 -22.20 9.46 -15.93
C ALA A 41 -22.97 8.59 -14.92
N LYS A 42 -23.57 9.19 -13.88
CA LYS A 42 -24.38 8.47 -12.88
C LYS A 42 -25.71 7.98 -13.47
N ASN A 43 -26.37 8.80 -14.29
CA ASN A 43 -27.63 8.45 -14.95
C ASN A 43 -27.43 7.40 -16.06
N LYS A 44 -26.32 7.49 -16.81
CA LYS A 44 -25.94 6.46 -17.79
C LYS A 44 -25.69 5.11 -17.11
N LYS A 45 -24.95 5.10 -16.00
CA LYS A 45 -24.69 3.87 -15.22
C LYS A 45 -25.97 3.25 -14.63
N LEU A 46 -26.91 4.08 -14.16
CA LEU A 46 -28.20 3.61 -13.62
C LEU A 46 -29.11 3.01 -14.71
N ASN A 47 -29.14 3.60 -15.90
CA ASN A 47 -29.96 3.10 -17.01
C ASN A 47 -29.37 1.82 -17.64
N ASP A 48 -28.05 1.69 -17.68
CA ASP A 48 -27.37 0.46 -18.11
C ASP A 48 -27.62 -0.69 -17.10
N GLU A 49 -27.66 -0.38 -15.79
CA GLU A 49 -27.99 -1.34 -14.72
C GLU A 49 -29.46 -1.80 -14.78
N ILE A 50 -30.40 -0.89 -15.06
CA ILE A 50 -31.84 -1.21 -15.20
C ILE A 50 -32.11 -2.07 -16.45
N ASN A 51 -31.46 -1.79 -17.58
CA ASN A 51 -31.63 -2.59 -18.81
C ASN A 51 -31.00 -4.00 -18.71
N GLN A 52 -30.01 -4.19 -17.84
CA GLN A 52 -29.41 -5.49 -17.57
C GLN A 52 -30.25 -6.34 -16.60
N THR A 53 -30.95 -5.71 -15.65
CA THR A 53 -31.80 -6.42 -14.67
C THR A 53 -33.07 -7.08 -15.22
N THR A 54 -33.45 -6.85 -16.49
CA THR A 54 -34.67 -7.42 -17.08
C THR A 54 -34.46 -8.65 -17.96
N LYS A 55 -33.22 -9.14 -18.15
CA LYS A 55 -32.94 -10.34 -18.96
C LYS A 55 -32.21 -11.48 -18.26
N ASP A 56 -31.58 -11.23 -17.12
CA ASP A 56 -30.82 -12.25 -16.38
C ASP A 56 -31.46 -12.47 -15.00
N ILE A 57 -32.30 -13.50 -14.88
CA ILE A 57 -32.73 -13.97 -13.55
C ILE A 57 -31.49 -14.58 -12.89
N PRO A 58 -30.95 -13.98 -11.80
CA PRO A 58 -29.74 -14.49 -11.18
C PRO A 58 -30.01 -15.88 -10.61
N VAL A 59 -29.29 -16.87 -11.13
CA VAL A 59 -29.30 -18.21 -10.54
C VAL A 59 -28.53 -18.18 -9.23
N GLY A 60 -29.07 -18.84 -8.19
CA GLY A 60 -28.41 -18.90 -6.89
C GLY A 60 -27.04 -19.59 -7.00
N VAL A 61 -26.05 -19.10 -6.25
CA VAL A 61 -24.66 -19.63 -6.29
C VAL A 61 -24.62 -21.14 -5.98
N LEU A 62 -25.44 -21.60 -5.03
CA LEU A 62 -25.56 -23.03 -4.71
C LEU A 62 -26.19 -23.84 -5.84
N GLN A 63 -27.09 -23.23 -6.61
CA GLN A 63 -27.74 -23.88 -7.76
C GLN A 63 -26.77 -24.06 -8.93
N LEU A 64 -25.73 -23.22 -9.01
CA LEU A 64 -24.62 -23.36 -9.95
C LEU A 64 -23.79 -24.62 -9.68
N TYR A 65 -23.63 -24.99 -8.40
CA TYR A 65 -22.89 -26.19 -7.97
C TYR A 65 -23.70 -27.49 -8.03
N ARG A 66 -24.97 -27.45 -8.47
CA ARG A 66 -25.80 -28.67 -8.61
C ARG A 66 -25.18 -29.72 -9.55
N PHE A 67 -24.31 -29.29 -10.48
CA PHE A 67 -23.65 -30.16 -11.45
C PHE A 67 -22.22 -30.57 -11.04
N ALA A 68 -21.75 -30.12 -9.87
CA ALA A 68 -20.42 -30.44 -9.36
C ALA A 68 -20.38 -31.88 -8.83
N ASP A 69 -19.37 -32.64 -9.24
CA ASP A 69 -19.11 -33.96 -8.69
C ASP A 69 -18.49 -33.89 -7.29
N ARG A 70 -18.44 -35.04 -6.61
CA ARG A 70 -17.66 -35.21 -5.38
C ARG A 70 -16.22 -34.74 -5.53
N ILE A 71 -15.58 -35.01 -6.69
CA ILE A 71 -14.19 -34.59 -6.96
C ILE A 71 -14.11 -33.06 -7.14
N ASP A 72 -15.09 -32.45 -7.82
CA ASP A 72 -15.11 -30.99 -8.03
C ASP A 72 -15.31 -30.27 -6.68
N ILE A 73 -16.18 -30.79 -5.82
CA ILE A 73 -16.38 -30.29 -4.45
C ILE A 73 -15.10 -30.41 -3.62
N LEU A 74 -14.38 -31.54 -3.70
CA LEU A 74 -13.10 -31.73 -3.02
C LEU A 74 -12.03 -30.74 -3.53
N LEU A 75 -11.96 -30.51 -4.85
CA LEU A 75 -11.05 -29.54 -5.47
C LEU A 75 -11.34 -28.10 -5.01
N ILE A 76 -12.62 -27.73 -4.89
CA ILE A 76 -13.03 -26.40 -4.41
C ILE A 76 -12.64 -26.22 -2.94
N ILE A 77 -12.91 -27.20 -2.08
CA ILE A 77 -12.53 -27.15 -0.66
C ILE A 77 -11.01 -27.08 -0.52
N LEU A 78 -10.26 -27.87 -1.30
CA LEU A 78 -8.81 -27.85 -1.30
C LEU A 78 -8.28 -26.47 -1.74
N GLY A 79 -8.82 -25.92 -2.82
CA GLY A 79 -8.49 -24.58 -3.30
C GLY A 79 -8.76 -23.50 -2.24
N LEU A 80 -9.87 -23.60 -1.51
CA LEU A 80 -10.19 -22.71 -0.38
C LEU A 80 -9.15 -22.79 0.75
N CYS A 81 -8.72 -23.99 1.12
CA CYS A 81 -7.68 -24.15 2.16
C CYS A 81 -6.35 -23.51 1.72
N PHE A 82 -5.94 -23.70 0.47
CA PHE A 82 -4.71 -23.09 -0.06
C PHE A 82 -4.83 -21.58 -0.22
N MET A 83 -6.02 -21.07 -0.59
CA MET A 83 -6.32 -19.64 -0.64
C MET A 83 -6.14 -18.97 0.72
N LEU A 84 -6.66 -19.58 1.80
CA LEU A 84 -6.45 -19.08 3.15
C LEU A 84 -4.96 -19.08 3.53
N GLY A 85 -4.23 -20.16 3.20
CA GLY A 85 -2.79 -20.25 3.42
C GLY A 85 -1.99 -19.19 2.65
N HIS A 86 -2.36 -18.94 1.39
CA HIS A 86 -1.77 -17.91 0.54
C HIS A 86 -1.96 -16.52 1.15
N VAL A 87 -3.19 -16.16 1.55
CA VAL A 87 -3.49 -14.85 2.17
C VAL A 87 -2.68 -14.65 3.46
N VAL A 88 -2.63 -15.65 4.33
CA VAL A 88 -1.85 -15.58 5.59
C VAL A 88 -0.36 -15.46 5.31
N GLY A 89 0.17 -16.19 4.32
CA GLY A 89 1.59 -16.12 3.97
C GLY A 89 2.00 -14.77 3.40
N VAL A 90 1.15 -14.12 2.59
CA VAL A 90 1.40 -12.74 2.13
C VAL A 90 1.43 -11.76 3.30
N LEU A 91 0.51 -11.89 4.26
CA LEU A 91 0.49 -11.03 5.44
C LEU A 91 1.72 -11.24 6.33
N ALA A 92 2.18 -12.49 6.51
CA ALA A 92 3.40 -12.80 7.24
C ALA A 92 4.64 -12.13 6.61
N ASN A 93 4.73 -12.11 5.26
CA ASN A 93 5.81 -11.43 4.55
C ASN A 93 5.82 -9.92 4.80
N VAL A 94 4.66 -9.27 4.87
CA VAL A 94 4.55 -7.83 5.21
C VAL A 94 5.06 -7.55 6.62
N ILE A 95 4.74 -8.41 7.59
CA ILE A 95 5.22 -8.27 8.97
C ILE A 95 6.74 -8.43 9.05
N LEU A 96 7.29 -9.45 8.37
CA LEU A 96 8.74 -9.68 8.31
C LEU A 96 9.47 -8.51 7.63
N PHE A 97 8.91 -7.96 6.56
CA PHE A 97 9.44 -6.78 5.90
C PHE A 97 9.51 -5.57 6.85
N GLY A 98 8.48 -5.37 7.67
CA GLY A 98 8.47 -4.35 8.72
C GLY A 98 9.58 -4.53 9.76
N GLN A 99 9.85 -5.77 10.18
CA GLN A 99 10.94 -6.07 11.12
C GLN A 99 12.32 -5.80 10.53
N ILE A 100 12.56 -6.22 9.27
CA ILE A 100 13.82 -5.94 8.56
C ILE A 100 14.02 -4.43 8.42
N THR A 101 12.98 -3.69 8.02
CA THR A 101 13.04 -2.23 7.91
C THR A 101 13.30 -1.57 9.27
N GLY A 102 12.69 -2.07 10.34
CA GLY A 102 12.94 -1.60 11.70
C GLY A 102 14.39 -1.77 12.14
N LEU A 103 15.03 -2.90 11.82
CA LEU A 103 16.45 -3.14 12.09
C LEU A 103 17.36 -2.23 11.26
N PHE A 104 17.01 -1.98 10.00
CA PHE A 104 17.74 -1.03 9.16
C PHE A 104 17.67 0.39 9.71
N ALA A 105 16.49 0.84 10.15
CA ALA A 105 16.33 2.18 10.71
C ALA A 105 17.14 2.35 12.00
N THR A 106 17.09 1.39 12.93
CA THR A 106 17.84 1.50 14.19
C THR A 106 19.36 1.47 13.98
N THR A 107 19.85 0.68 13.02
CA THR A 107 21.28 0.64 12.70
C THR A 107 21.76 1.87 11.97
N SER A 108 20.98 2.43 11.04
CA SER A 108 21.34 3.70 10.38
C SER A 108 21.44 4.84 11.39
N PHE A 109 20.48 4.95 12.32
CA PHE A 109 20.53 5.99 13.36
C PHE A 109 21.73 5.84 14.31
N ALA A 110 22.07 4.61 14.70
CA ALA A 110 23.23 4.35 15.54
C ALA A 110 24.55 4.76 14.86
N VAL A 111 24.69 4.48 13.56
CA VAL A 111 25.87 4.87 12.77
C VAL A 111 25.97 6.39 12.62
N ASP A 112 24.86 7.07 12.33
CA ASP A 112 24.84 8.52 12.16
C ASP A 112 25.17 9.27 13.46
N CYS A 113 24.60 8.86 14.60
CA CYS A 113 24.96 9.46 15.90
C CYS A 113 26.44 9.23 16.25
N ASN A 114 27.01 8.06 15.92
CA ASN A 114 28.42 7.76 16.20
C ASN A 114 29.37 8.58 15.30
N ASN A 115 29.07 8.72 14.02
CA ASN A 115 29.88 9.52 13.09
C ASN A 115 29.83 11.01 13.44
N GLN A 116 28.70 11.51 13.94
CA GLN A 116 28.60 12.90 14.38
C GLN A 116 29.41 13.16 15.67
N TYR A 117 29.50 12.18 16.58
CA TYR A 117 30.33 12.27 17.79
C TYR A 117 31.83 12.32 17.47
N GLN A 118 32.31 11.51 16.52
CA GLN A 118 33.73 11.53 16.13
C GLN A 118 34.19 12.83 15.45
N ASN A 119 33.26 13.56 14.80
CA ASN A 119 33.56 14.87 14.23
C ASN A 119 33.44 16.03 15.26
N LEU A 120 32.95 15.73 16.47
CA LEU A 120 32.73 16.71 17.54
C LEU A 120 33.79 16.61 18.66
N GLU A 121 34.94 16.00 18.39
CA GLU A 121 36.08 15.98 19.32
C GLU A 121 36.95 17.26 19.24
N SER A 122 36.53 18.28 18.48
CA SER A 122 37.23 19.58 18.43
C SER A 122 36.44 20.79 18.92
N THR A 123 35.19 20.65 19.39
CA THR A 123 34.45 21.79 19.97
C THR A 123 33.50 21.36 21.08
N ILE A 124 33.89 21.68 22.31
CA ILE A 124 33.08 21.58 23.53
C ILE A 124 31.72 22.28 23.33
N ILE A 125 30.62 21.69 23.84
CA ILE A 125 29.50 22.28 24.62
C ILE A 125 28.17 21.51 24.36
N ASN A 126 27.83 20.64 25.32
CA ASN A 126 26.53 20.42 25.99
C ASN A 126 25.19 20.17 25.26
N ASN A 127 25.07 20.16 23.93
CA ASN A 127 23.77 19.86 23.29
C ASN A 127 23.91 18.89 22.10
N THR A 128 24.20 17.62 22.33
CA THR A 128 24.08 16.58 21.29
C THR A 128 22.78 15.82 21.44
N VAL A 129 21.69 16.46 20.99
CA VAL A 129 20.46 15.76 20.63
C VAL A 129 20.75 15.10 19.27
N CYS A 130 20.73 13.76 19.20
CA CYS A 130 20.71 13.06 17.91
C CYS A 130 19.59 13.69 17.06
N PRO A 131 19.83 14.04 15.78
CA PRO A 131 18.91 14.88 15.00
C PRO A 131 17.70 14.05 14.57
N LEU A 132 16.79 13.78 15.50
CA LEU A 132 15.43 13.39 15.23
C LEU A 132 14.55 14.60 15.52
N GLY A 133 14.34 15.43 14.50
CA GLY A 133 13.22 16.38 14.46
C GLY A 133 11.89 15.65 14.24
N ILE A 134 11.64 14.56 14.97
CA ILE A 134 10.38 13.82 14.94
C ILE A 134 9.86 13.80 16.36
N ASP A 135 8.84 14.64 16.61
CA ASP A 135 7.98 14.61 17.79
C ASP A 135 7.28 13.24 17.86
N LEU A 136 7.97 12.24 18.41
CA LEU A 136 7.39 10.97 18.78
C LEU A 136 6.96 11.05 20.24
N ASN A 137 5.65 10.87 20.44
CA ASN A 137 4.93 10.81 21.71
C ASN A 137 5.78 10.30 22.91
N PRO A 138 5.66 10.92 24.09
CA PRO A 138 6.55 10.72 25.25
C PRO A 138 6.49 9.35 25.94
N LEU A 139 5.72 8.38 25.43
CA LEU A 139 5.50 7.07 26.07
C LEU A 139 6.48 5.97 25.63
N ASN A 140 7.41 6.23 24.72
CA ASN A 140 8.40 5.24 24.25
C ASN A 140 9.86 5.72 24.33
N TYR A 141 10.12 6.76 25.11
CA TYR A 141 11.45 7.33 25.29
C TYR A 141 12.36 6.44 26.16
N ASP A 142 11.76 5.68 27.09
CA ASP A 142 12.48 4.92 28.11
C ASP A 142 13.24 3.70 27.54
N ARG A 143 12.81 3.16 26.38
CA ARG A 143 13.56 2.11 25.66
C ARG A 143 14.70 2.66 24.80
N LEU A 144 14.57 3.87 24.27
CA LEU A 144 15.54 4.48 23.37
C LEU A 144 16.71 5.09 24.15
N HIS A 145 16.43 5.75 25.27
CA HIS A 145 17.45 6.35 26.13
C HIS A 145 18.38 5.29 26.75
N LYS A 146 17.86 4.08 26.99
CA LYS A 146 18.63 2.94 27.53
C LYS A 146 19.63 2.36 26.52
N LEU A 147 19.45 2.62 25.23
CA LEU A 147 20.38 2.19 24.18
C LEU A 147 21.51 3.21 23.94
N CYS A 148 21.24 4.50 24.09
CA CYS A 148 22.26 5.55 23.91
C CYS A 148 23.18 5.75 25.13
N HIS A 149 22.77 5.30 26.32
CA HIS A 149 23.57 5.43 27.55
C HIS A 149 24.42 4.19 27.90
N TYR A 150 24.41 3.14 27.07
CA TYR A 150 25.25 1.98 27.32
C TYR A 150 26.68 2.21 26.81
N ASP A 151 27.50 2.64 27.75
CA ASP A 151 28.95 2.49 27.85
C ASP A 151 29.84 3.61 27.26
N ASN A 152 30.19 4.56 28.13
CA ASN A 152 31.27 5.53 27.94
C ASN A 152 32.60 5.01 28.55
N LYS A 153 32.76 3.69 28.68
CA LYS A 153 33.94 3.05 29.28
C LYS A 153 34.56 1.99 28.38
N SER A 154 34.81 2.33 27.12
CA SER A 154 35.97 1.89 26.32
C SER A 154 35.79 2.32 24.86
N ILE A 155 35.87 3.63 24.61
CA ILE A 155 36.03 4.18 23.26
C ILE A 155 37.47 3.87 22.83
N SER A 156 37.71 2.64 22.40
CA SER A 156 38.89 2.29 21.61
C SER A 156 38.52 1.10 20.76
N SER A 157 38.36 1.35 19.45
CA SER A 157 38.28 0.35 18.40
C SER A 157 37.26 -0.77 18.63
N THR A 158 36.06 -0.61 18.07
CA THR A 158 35.57 -1.53 17.04
C THR A 158 34.17 -1.05 16.62
N LEU A 159 34.10 -0.42 15.44
CA LEU A 159 32.86 -0.31 14.64
C LEU A 159 32.50 -1.68 14.02
N SER A 160 33.35 -2.69 14.25
CA SER A 160 33.30 -4.06 13.75
C SER A 160 32.41 -5.09 14.49
N PRO A 161 31.85 -4.89 15.71
CA PRO A 161 31.04 -5.91 16.38
C PRO A 161 29.53 -5.69 16.17
N LEU A 162 29.11 -4.52 15.67
CA LEU A 162 27.72 -4.23 15.35
C LEU A 162 27.31 -4.82 13.99
N THR A 163 28.25 -4.91 13.04
CA THR A 163 28.06 -5.51 11.73
C THR A 163 27.78 -7.03 11.77
N PRO A 164 28.52 -7.88 12.50
CA PRO A 164 28.22 -9.32 12.54
C PRO A 164 26.89 -9.62 13.23
N LEU A 165 26.57 -8.95 14.34
CA LEU A 165 25.30 -9.16 15.05
C LEU A 165 24.09 -8.70 14.22
N PHE A 166 24.20 -7.57 13.53
CA PHE A 166 23.17 -7.11 12.60
C PHE A 166 23.03 -8.05 11.41
N HIS A 167 24.16 -8.48 10.83
CA HIS A 167 24.18 -9.41 9.72
C HIS A 167 23.49 -10.72 10.09
N ASP A 168 23.80 -11.32 11.23
CA ASP A 168 23.20 -12.60 11.65
C ASP A 168 21.67 -12.49 11.84
N ASN A 169 21.20 -11.41 12.48
CA ASN A 169 19.78 -11.19 12.72
C ASN A 169 19.00 -10.90 11.42
N VAL A 170 19.56 -10.07 10.54
CA VAL A 170 18.95 -9.74 9.25
C VAL A 170 18.95 -10.95 8.33
N MET A 171 20.05 -11.70 8.27
CA MET A 171 20.15 -12.89 7.42
C MET A 171 19.14 -13.95 7.85
N HIS A 172 18.94 -14.18 9.15
CA HIS A 172 17.91 -15.08 9.63
C HIS A 172 16.50 -14.64 9.17
N LEU A 173 16.15 -13.36 9.32
CA LEU A 173 14.87 -12.82 8.85
C LEU A 173 14.70 -12.93 7.33
N VAL A 174 15.77 -12.70 6.56
CA VAL A 174 15.78 -12.85 5.10
C VAL A 174 15.53 -14.30 4.69
N TYR A 175 16.13 -15.28 5.37
CA TYR A 175 15.85 -16.71 5.11
C TYR A 175 14.37 -17.05 5.36
N TRP A 176 13.78 -16.56 6.45
CA TRP A 176 12.34 -16.74 6.72
C TRP A 176 11.48 -16.10 5.63
N PHE A 177 11.81 -14.88 5.20
CA PHE A 177 11.10 -14.17 4.13
C PHE A 177 11.13 -14.93 2.80
N PHE A 178 12.30 -15.45 2.40
CA PHE A 178 12.42 -16.29 1.20
C PHE A 178 11.65 -17.61 1.34
N GLY A 179 11.74 -18.26 2.50
CA GLY A 179 11.02 -19.50 2.79
C GLY A 179 9.50 -19.33 2.66
N PHE A 180 8.93 -18.29 3.28
CA PHE A 180 7.52 -17.96 3.15
C PHE A 180 7.14 -17.59 1.71
N SER A 181 7.98 -16.86 0.99
CA SER A 181 7.71 -16.50 -0.40
C SER A 181 7.60 -17.73 -1.32
N ILE A 182 8.51 -18.71 -1.16
CA ILE A 182 8.44 -19.97 -1.91
C ILE A 182 7.17 -20.75 -1.52
N LEU A 183 6.87 -20.84 -0.22
CA LEU A 183 5.66 -21.53 0.25
C LEU A 183 4.38 -20.89 -0.31
N VAL A 184 4.29 -19.56 -0.27
CA VAL A 184 3.17 -18.79 -0.83
C VAL A 184 3.03 -19.05 -2.34
N PHE A 185 4.13 -19.06 -3.07
CA PHE A 185 4.12 -19.35 -4.51
C PHE A 185 3.57 -20.75 -4.82
N LEU A 186 3.97 -21.76 -4.03
CA LEU A 186 3.44 -23.11 -4.16
C LEU A 186 1.95 -23.19 -3.82
N CYS A 187 1.52 -22.54 -2.74
CA CYS A 187 0.11 -22.46 -2.35
C CYS A 187 -0.74 -21.82 -3.45
N CYS A 188 -0.30 -20.69 -4.01
CA CYS A 188 -0.97 -19.99 -5.10
C CYS A 188 -1.05 -20.86 -6.37
N SER A 189 0.03 -21.58 -6.69
CA SER A 189 0.06 -22.49 -7.84
C SER A 189 -0.96 -23.62 -7.71
N ILE A 190 -1.05 -24.23 -6.51
CA ILE A 190 -2.01 -25.30 -6.23
C ILE A 190 -3.45 -24.76 -6.20
N GLU A 191 -3.67 -23.60 -5.58
CA GLU A 191 -4.95 -22.90 -5.56
C GLU A 191 -5.46 -22.66 -6.99
N TYR A 192 -4.66 -22.00 -7.82
CA TYR A 192 -5.01 -21.69 -9.21
C TYR A 192 -5.29 -22.96 -10.03
N PHE A 193 -4.49 -24.00 -9.83
CA PHE A 193 -4.69 -25.29 -10.49
C PHE A 193 -6.02 -25.93 -10.08
N CYS A 194 -6.35 -25.95 -8.79
CA CYS A 194 -7.60 -26.51 -8.29
C CYS A 194 -8.82 -25.80 -8.90
N TRP A 195 -8.82 -24.46 -8.91
CA TRP A 195 -9.90 -23.68 -9.52
C TRP A 195 -10.01 -23.90 -11.02
N THR A 196 -8.89 -23.95 -11.74
CA THR A 196 -8.88 -24.16 -13.20
C THR A 196 -9.40 -25.55 -13.57
N VAL A 197 -8.99 -26.58 -12.84
CA VAL A 197 -9.46 -27.95 -13.08
C VAL A 197 -10.94 -28.09 -12.74
N ALA A 198 -11.39 -27.55 -11.59
CA ALA A 198 -12.79 -27.61 -11.17
C ALA A 198 -13.71 -26.90 -12.17
N THR A 199 -13.36 -25.67 -12.56
CA THR A 199 -14.14 -24.88 -13.52
C THR A 199 -14.22 -25.55 -14.89
N LYS A 200 -13.10 -26.04 -15.43
CA LYS A 200 -13.08 -26.75 -16.72
C LYS A 200 -14.00 -27.98 -16.72
N ARG A 201 -13.99 -28.77 -15.64
CA ARG A 201 -14.86 -29.95 -15.50
C ARG A 201 -16.33 -29.55 -15.42
N GLN A 202 -16.65 -28.53 -14.64
CA GLN A 202 -18.02 -28.03 -14.47
C GLN A 202 -18.57 -27.44 -15.78
N THR A 203 -17.79 -26.62 -16.49
CA THR A 203 -18.19 -26.02 -17.77
C THR A 203 -18.42 -27.08 -18.83
N SER A 204 -17.52 -28.07 -18.98
CA SER A 204 -17.68 -29.13 -19.97
C SER A 204 -18.99 -29.90 -19.79
N ARG A 205 -19.40 -30.16 -18.55
CA ARG A 205 -20.66 -30.86 -18.25
C ARG A 205 -21.87 -30.00 -18.51
N MET A 206 -21.81 -28.74 -18.09
CA MET A 206 -22.87 -27.78 -18.34
C MET A 206 -23.15 -27.65 -19.85
N SER A 207 -22.11 -27.60 -20.68
CA SER A 207 -22.26 -27.54 -22.15
C SER A 207 -22.95 -28.78 -22.73
N VAL A 208 -22.62 -29.98 -22.26
CA VAL A 208 -23.26 -31.22 -22.74
C VAL A 208 -24.75 -31.27 -22.36
N LEU A 209 -25.08 -30.94 -21.11
CA LEU A 209 -26.47 -30.94 -20.63
C LEU A 209 -27.31 -29.87 -21.33
N LEU A 210 -26.72 -28.70 -21.58
CA LEU A 210 -27.37 -27.63 -22.32
C LEU A 210 -27.65 -28.07 -23.77
N PHE A 211 -26.69 -28.70 -24.43
CA PHE A 211 -26.87 -29.20 -25.81
C PHE A 211 -27.95 -30.28 -25.91
N GLN A 212 -27.97 -31.23 -24.96
CA GLN A 212 -29.04 -32.24 -24.87
C GLN A 212 -30.42 -31.61 -24.67
N SER A 213 -30.50 -30.57 -23.82
CA SER A 213 -31.76 -29.85 -23.56
C SER A 213 -32.27 -29.08 -24.77
N ILE A 214 -31.37 -28.62 -25.66
CA ILE A 214 -31.74 -27.96 -26.92
C ILE A 214 -32.27 -28.95 -27.94
N ILE A 215 -31.64 -30.11 -28.10
CA ILE A 215 -32.06 -31.12 -29.10
C ILE A 215 -33.42 -31.74 -28.76
N GLN A 216 -33.76 -31.86 -27.47
CA GLN A 216 -35.03 -32.45 -27.03
C GLN A 216 -36.24 -31.49 -27.13
N ARG A 217 -36.03 -30.22 -27.50
CA ARG A 217 -37.08 -29.24 -27.75
C ARG A 217 -37.43 -29.17 -29.23
#